data_AF-A0A5C1HX45-F1
#
_entry.id   AF-A0A5C1HX45-F1
#
_cell.length_a   1.000
_cell.length_b   1.000
_cell.length_c   1.000
_cell.angle_alpha   90.00
_cell.angle_beta   90.00
_cell.angle_gamma   90.00
#
_symmetry.space_group_name_H-M   'P 1'
#
loop_
_entity.id
_entity.type
_entity.pdbx_description
1 polymer ?
#
loop_
_entity_poly.entity_id
_entity_poly.type
_entity_poly.pdbx_seq_one_letter_code
_entity_poly.pdbx_strand_id
1 'polypeptide(L)'
;MKQVLSRSGAYIYATVMFIFGIQHFMYAGFVATLVPGWIPFHLFWVYFTAVALMAAAVSIYVNLYAQWGCFLLGCMIWVFILTIHIPLLINSHFDAGKITNAMKDTGLASCAFILAALYERES
;
A
#
# COMPACT_ATOMS: atom_id res chain seq x y z
N MET A 1 26.24 6.49 7.48
CA MET A 1 25.01 6.55 8.31
C MET A 1 23.75 6.78 7.46
N LYS A 2 23.66 7.87 6.68
CA LYS A 2 22.47 8.18 5.84
C LYS A 2 22.03 7.03 4.90
N GLN A 3 22.98 6.40 4.21
CA GLN A 3 22.71 5.29 3.28
C GLN A 3 22.26 4.01 3.99
N VAL A 4 22.85 3.70 5.15
CA VAL A 4 22.45 2.54 5.95
C VAL A 4 21.03 2.72 6.47
N LEU A 5 20.71 3.92 6.98
CA LEU A 5 19.38 4.21 7.53
C LEU A 5 18.28 4.17 6.46
N SER A 6 18.53 4.75 5.28
CA SER A 6 17.57 4.72 4.16
C SER A 6 17.32 3.29 3.66
N ARG A 7 18.37 2.49 3.48
CA ARG A 7 18.23 1.08 3.06
C ARG A 7 17.48 0.23 4.10
N SER A 8 17.85 0.35 5.37
CA SER A 8 17.14 -0.37 6.44
C SER A 8 15.67 0.04 6.52
N GLY A 9 15.37 1.35 6.40
CA GLY A 9 14.00 1.85 6.36
C GLY A 9 13.22 1.32 5.16
N ALA A 10 13.82 1.30 3.97
CA ALA A 10 13.22 0.76 2.76
C ALA A 10 12.89 -0.74 2.91
N TYR A 11 13.79 -1.53 3.50
CA TYR A 11 13.53 -2.96 3.73
C TYR A 11 12.47 -3.22 4.80
N ILE A 12 12.41 -2.41 5.85
CA ILE A 12 11.32 -2.48 6.83
C ILE A 12 9.99 -2.18 6.14
N TYR A 13 9.92 -1.10 5.37
CA TYR A 13 8.72 -0.73 4.60
C TYR A 13 8.32 -1.83 3.61
N ALA A 14 9.25 -2.35 2.83
CA ALA A 14 9.02 -3.46 1.91
C ALA A 14 8.47 -4.70 2.64
N THR A 15 8.99 -5.01 3.83
CA THR A 15 8.50 -6.14 4.64
C THR A 15 7.06 -5.94 5.06
N VAL A 16 6.69 -4.73 5.51
CA VAL A 16 5.31 -4.41 5.86
C VAL A 16 4.39 -4.55 4.64
N MET A 17 4.81 -4.05 3.47
CA MET A 17 4.01 -4.13 2.24
C MET A 17 3.85 -5.58 1.75
N PHE A 18 4.92 -6.38 1.84
CA PHE A 18 4.89 -7.79 1.48
C PHE A 18 3.92 -8.58 2.37
N ILE A 19 3.96 -8.34 3.68
CA ILE A 19 3.03 -8.95 4.65
C ILE A 19 1.58 -8.51 4.35
N PHE A 20 1.33 -7.24 4.04
CA PHE A 20 0.00 -6.81 3.63
C PHE A 20 -0.49 -7.53 2.37
N GLY A 21 0.40 -7.76 1.39
CA GLY A 21 0.07 -8.58 0.24
C GLY A 21 -0.35 -10.01 0.60
N ILE A 22 0.38 -10.67 1.51
CA ILE A 22 -0.01 -11.98 2.05
C ILE A 22 -1.38 -11.91 2.75
N GLN A 23 -1.61 -10.88 3.56
CA GLN A 23 -2.88 -10.69 4.26
C GLN A 23 -4.06 -10.48 3.30
N HIS A 24 -3.86 -9.86 2.13
CA HIS A 24 -4.91 -9.76 1.12
C HIS A 24 -5.33 -11.14 0.59
N PHE A 25 -4.40 -12.09 0.46
CA PHE A 25 -4.75 -13.48 0.13
C PHE A 25 -5.45 -14.18 1.30
N MET A 26 -4.91 -14.07 2.53
CA MET A 26 -5.46 -14.74 3.71
C MET A 26 -6.88 -14.28 4.04
N TYR A 27 -7.16 -12.99 3.86
CA TYR A 27 -8.45 -12.37 4.20
C TYR A 27 -9.24 -11.96 2.96
N ALA A 28 -9.03 -12.64 1.82
CA ALA A 28 -9.55 -12.19 0.53
C ALA A 28 -11.07 -11.95 0.52
N GLY A 29 -11.83 -12.83 1.17
CA GLY A 29 -13.29 -12.68 1.30
C GLY A 29 -13.70 -11.41 2.04
N PHE A 30 -13.01 -11.07 3.13
CA PHE A 30 -13.26 -9.83 3.87
C PHE A 30 -12.85 -8.60 3.05
N VAL A 31 -11.66 -8.59 2.45
CA VAL A 31 -11.18 -7.47 1.64
C VAL A 31 -12.10 -7.24 0.43
N ALA A 32 -12.66 -8.30 -0.16
CA ALA A 32 -13.63 -8.19 -1.23
C ALA A 32 -14.90 -7.43 -0.82
N THR A 33 -15.31 -7.48 0.45
CA THR A 33 -16.44 -6.68 0.95
C THR A 33 -16.15 -5.18 1.03
N LEU A 34 -14.87 -4.80 1.01
CA LEU A 34 -14.43 -3.40 1.07
C LEU A 34 -14.37 -2.76 -0.33
N VAL A 35 -14.33 -3.57 -1.39
CA VAL A 35 -14.35 -3.06 -2.78
C VAL A 35 -15.71 -2.39 -3.03
N PRO A 36 -15.74 -1.15 -3.53
CA PRO A 36 -16.99 -0.44 -3.78
C PRO A 36 -17.93 -1.20 -4.72
N GLY A 37 -19.22 -1.26 -4.39
CA GLY A 37 -20.20 -2.10 -5.11
C GLY A 37 -20.46 -1.73 -6.58
N TRP A 38 -19.94 -0.60 -7.06
CA TRP A 38 -19.97 -0.23 -8.48
C TRP A 38 -18.83 -0.86 -9.30
N ILE A 39 -17.85 -1.49 -8.66
CA ILE A 39 -16.74 -2.19 -9.30
C ILE A 39 -17.10 -3.68 -9.42
N PRO A 40 -17.14 -4.28 -10.61
CA PRO A 40 -17.38 -5.72 -10.74
C PRO A 40 -16.14 -6.54 -10.34
N PHE A 41 -16.33 -7.85 -10.14
CA PHE A 41 -15.25 -8.82 -9.88
C PHE A 41 -14.40 -8.51 -8.65
N HIS A 42 -15.02 -8.29 -7.48
CA HIS A 42 -14.32 -7.83 -6.27
C HIS A 42 -13.09 -8.69 -5.92
N LEU A 43 -13.19 -10.02 -5.97
CA LEU A 43 -12.07 -10.93 -5.68
C LEU A 43 -10.89 -10.78 -6.64
N PHE A 44 -11.14 -10.48 -7.92
CA PHE A 44 -10.06 -10.21 -8.88
C PHE A 44 -9.22 -9.03 -8.41
N TRP A 45 -9.86 -7.93 -8.00
CA TRP A 45 -9.15 -6.75 -7.51
C TRP A 45 -8.38 -7.05 -6.23
N VAL A 46 -8.92 -7.85 -5.32
CA VAL A 46 -8.20 -8.26 -4.10
C VAL A 46 -6.91 -9.03 -4.41
N TYR A 47 -6.96 -9.99 -5.34
CA TYR A 47 -5.75 -10.72 -5.73
C TYR A 47 -4.78 -9.87 -6.54
N PHE A 48 -5.29 -9.01 -7.41
CA PHE A 48 -4.46 -8.06 -8.15
C PHE A 48 -3.70 -7.13 -7.20
N THR A 49 -4.38 -6.56 -6.20
CA THR A 49 -3.74 -5.66 -5.22
C THR A 49 -2.77 -6.42 -4.32
N ALA A 50 -3.07 -7.66 -3.95
CA ALA A 50 -2.14 -8.54 -3.22
C ALA A 50 -0.82 -8.72 -3.98
N VAL A 51 -0.90 -9.06 -5.27
CA VAL A 51 0.27 -9.22 -6.14
C VAL A 51 1.00 -7.90 -6.32
N ALA A 52 0.30 -6.78 -6.52
CA ALA A 52 0.90 -5.46 -6.68
C ALA A 52 1.68 -5.02 -5.42
N LEU A 53 1.12 -5.23 -4.22
CA LEU A 53 1.80 -4.96 -2.94
C LEU A 53 3.10 -5.77 -2.82
N MET A 54 3.04 -7.07 -3.11
CA MET A 54 4.21 -7.95 -3.05
C MET A 54 5.24 -7.59 -4.12
N ALA A 55 4.81 -7.27 -5.34
CA ALA A 55 5.70 -6.87 -6.43
C ALA A 55 6.44 -5.57 -6.11
N ALA A 56 5.74 -4.58 -5.54
CA ALA A 56 6.38 -3.35 -5.07
C ALA A 56 7.41 -3.63 -3.97
N ALA A 57 7.08 -4.47 -2.98
CA ALA A 57 8.05 -4.87 -1.96
C ALA A 57 9.28 -5.59 -2.54
N VAL A 58 9.08 -6.53 -3.47
CA VAL A 58 10.17 -7.25 -4.15
C VAL A 58 11.04 -6.27 -4.94
N SER A 59 10.46 -5.29 -5.64
CA SER A 59 11.21 -4.27 -6.38
C SER A 59 12.19 -3.49 -5.49
N ILE A 60 11.79 -3.21 -4.24
CA ILE A 60 12.62 -2.56 -3.23
C ILE A 60 13.74 -3.49 -2.75
N TYR A 61 13.43 -4.76 -2.46
CA TYR A 61 14.45 -5.72 -1.99
C TYR A 61 15.55 -5.98 -3.01
N VAL A 62 15.19 -6.12 -4.29
CA VAL A 62 16.17 -6.41 -5.37
C VAL A 62 16.74 -5.14 -6.01
N ASN A 63 16.26 -3.97 -5.59
CA ASN A 63 16.61 -2.66 -6.15
C ASN A 63 16.46 -2.60 -7.69
N LEU A 64 15.36 -3.16 -8.21
CA LEU A 64 15.03 -3.16 -9.64
C LEU A 64 13.66 -2.54 -9.82
N TYR A 65 13.59 -1.46 -10.61
CA TYR A 65 12.38 -0.64 -10.75
C TYR A 65 11.83 -0.11 -9.41
N ALA A 66 12.65 -0.02 -8.36
CA ALA A 66 12.22 0.36 -7.01
C ALA A 66 11.55 1.75 -6.97
N GLN A 67 12.06 2.73 -7.73
CA GLN A 67 11.44 4.05 -7.87
C GLN A 67 9.99 3.93 -8.35
N TRP A 68 9.77 3.25 -9.48
CA TRP A 68 8.44 3.08 -10.07
C TRP A 68 7.53 2.20 -9.20
N GLY A 69 8.07 1.14 -8.60
CA GLY A 69 7.35 0.29 -7.66
C GLY A 69 6.81 1.08 -6.48
N CYS A 70 7.65 1.92 -5.86
CA CYS A 70 7.25 2.79 -4.76
C CYS A 70 6.24 3.87 -5.19
N PHE A 71 6.43 4.48 -6.37
CA PHE A 71 5.50 5.48 -6.88
C PHE A 71 4.11 4.90 -7.14
N LEU A 72 4.03 3.80 -7.88
CA LEU A 72 2.77 3.13 -8.20
C LEU A 72 2.08 2.60 -6.94
N LEU A 73 2.84 2.08 -5.97
CA LEU A 73 2.33 1.68 -4.67
C LEU A 73 1.68 2.86 -3.93
N GLY A 74 2.35 4.01 -3.85
CA GLY A 74 1.79 5.22 -3.24
C GLY A 74 0.50 5.67 -3.93
N CYS A 75 0.47 5.69 -5.26
CA CYS A 75 -0.73 6.01 -6.05
C CYS A 75 -1.87 5.03 -5.75
N MET A 76 -1.58 3.73 -5.70
CA MET A 76 -2.57 2.69 -5.42
C MET A 76 -3.17 2.87 -4.01
N ILE A 77 -2.35 3.12 -3.00
CA ILE A 77 -2.85 3.38 -1.64
C ILE A 77 -3.71 4.64 -1.59
N TRP A 78 -3.34 5.70 -2.32
CA TRP A 78 -4.19 6.90 -2.44
C TRP A 78 -5.54 6.63 -3.07
N VAL A 79 -5.60 5.78 -4.12
CA VAL A 79 -6.88 5.32 -4.67
C VAL A 79 -7.71 4.67 -3.57
N PHE A 80 -7.14 3.76 -2.76
CA PHE A 80 -7.87 3.13 -1.66
C PHE A 80 -8.33 4.13 -0.60
N ILE A 81 -7.50 5.12 -0.25
CA ILE A 81 -7.88 6.16 0.71
C ILE A 81 -9.13 6.89 0.21
N LEU A 82 -9.12 7.32 -1.05
CA LEU A 82 -10.22 8.09 -1.64
C LEU A 82 -11.48 7.26 -1.88
N THR A 83 -11.35 6.02 -2.34
CA THR A 83 -12.50 5.20 -2.76
C THR A 83 -13.01 4.24 -1.70
N ILE A 84 -12.19 3.91 -0.69
CA ILE A 84 -12.54 2.95 0.38
C ILE A 84 -12.50 3.65 1.73
N HIS A 85 -11.35 4.14 2.18
CA HIS A 85 -11.20 4.57 3.58
C HIS A 85 -12.00 5.83 3.93
N ILE A 86 -12.01 6.84 3.06
CA ILE A 86 -12.80 8.07 3.29
C ILE A 86 -14.31 7.75 3.33
N PRO A 87 -14.90 7.04 2.34
CA PRO A 87 -16.29 6.64 2.41
C PRO A 87 -16.62 5.81 3.66
N LEU A 88 -15.79 4.81 4.00
CA LEU A 88 -15.99 4.00 5.20
C LEU A 88 -15.94 4.85 6.48
N LEU A 89 -15.01 5.80 6.54
CA LEU A 89 -14.87 6.70 7.68
C LEU A 89 -16.13 7.55 7.88
N ILE A 90 -16.62 8.17 6.81
CA ILE A 90 -17.85 8.99 6.83
C ILE A 90 -19.05 8.15 7.24
N ASN A 91 -19.24 6.98 6.62
CA ASN A 91 -20.37 6.08 6.91
C ASN A 91 -20.32 5.48 8.32
N SER A 92 -19.14 5.39 8.92
CA SER A 92 -18.96 4.94 10.31
C SER A 92 -19.15 6.04 11.36
N HIS A 93 -19.52 7.27 10.96
CA HIS A 93 -19.56 8.44 11.82
C HIS A 93 -18.23 8.69 12.56
N PHE A 94 -17.12 8.55 11.83
CA PHE A 94 -15.78 8.78 12.36
C PHE A 94 -15.37 7.84 13.50
N ASP A 95 -15.70 6.55 13.37
CA ASP A 95 -15.20 5.52 14.27
C ASP A 95 -13.67 5.53 14.35
N ALA A 96 -13.14 5.37 15.57
CA ALA A 96 -11.71 5.46 15.84
C ALA A 96 -10.90 4.45 15.01
N GLY A 97 -11.41 3.23 14.82
CA GLY A 97 -10.75 2.21 14.01
C GLY A 97 -10.68 2.59 12.53
N LYS A 98 -11.72 3.23 11.99
CA LYS A 98 -11.71 3.73 10.60
C LYS A 98 -10.77 4.93 10.43
N ILE A 99 -10.69 5.82 11.43
CA ILE A 99 -9.70 6.91 11.46
C ILE A 99 -8.29 6.33 11.42
N THR A 100 -7.98 5.39 12.32
CA THR A 100 -6.67 4.75 12.38
C THR A 100 -6.28 4.12 11.05
N ASN A 101 -7.19 3.41 10.40
CA ASN A 101 -6.92 2.80 9.10
C ASN A 101 -6.59 3.85 8.03
N ALA A 102 -7.41 4.90 7.89
CA ALA A 102 -7.18 5.96 6.91
C ALA A 102 -5.84 6.69 7.15
N MET A 103 -5.51 6.99 8.41
CA MET A 103 -4.27 7.67 8.78
C MET A 103 -3.05 6.76 8.58
N LYS A 104 -3.15 5.49 8.94
CA LYS A 104 -2.10 4.48 8.69
C LYS A 104 -1.80 4.40 7.20
N ASP A 105 -2.83 4.28 6.35
CA ASP A 105 -2.63 4.18 4.90
C ASP A 105 -2.09 5.49 4.30
N THR A 106 -2.48 6.66 4.84
CA THR A 106 -1.88 7.96 4.45
C THR A 106 -0.37 7.99 4.76
N GLY A 107 0.02 7.52 5.94
CA GLY A 107 1.43 7.38 6.32
C GLY A 107 2.19 6.45 5.38
N LEU A 108 1.62 5.28 5.06
CA LEU A 108 2.23 4.30 4.16
C LEU A 108 2.38 4.83 2.73
N ALA A 109 1.39 5.58 2.22
CA ALA A 109 1.46 6.22 0.91
C ALA A 109 2.54 7.31 0.87
N SER A 110 2.63 8.14 1.91
CA SER A 110 3.68 9.17 2.00
C SER A 110 5.08 8.56 2.01
N CYS A 111 5.26 7.45 2.75
CA CYS A 111 6.53 6.72 2.79
C CYS A 111 6.88 6.13 1.42
N ALA A 112 5.90 5.59 0.69
CA ALA A 112 6.08 5.12 -0.69
C ALA A 112 6.64 6.23 -1.58
N PHE A 113 6.04 7.42 -1.56
CA PHE A 113 6.50 8.54 -2.38
C PHE A 113 7.88 9.07 -1.97
N ILE A 114 8.18 9.11 -0.68
CA ILE A 114 9.52 9.47 -0.19
C ILE A 114 10.56 8.46 -0.70
N LEU A 115 10.27 7.15 -0.61
CA LEU A 115 11.17 6.11 -1.12
C LEU A 115 11.33 6.20 -2.64
N ALA A 116 10.25 6.47 -3.38
CA ALA A 116 10.33 6.69 -4.83
C ALA A 116 11.32 7.82 -5.17
N ALA A 117 11.21 8.96 -4.49
CA ALA A 117 12.12 10.09 -4.68
C ALA A 117 13.56 9.82 -4.23
N LEU A 118 13.77 8.91 -3.26
CA LEU A 118 15.11 8.50 -2.84
C LEU A 118 15.77 7.58 -3.88
N TYR A 119 15.03 6.63 -4.45
CA TYR A 119 15.55 5.74 -5.49
C TYR A 119 15.84 6.46 -6.81
N GLU A 120 15.09 7.53 -7.15
CA GLU A 120 15.40 8.40 -8.30
C GLU A 120 16.78 9.06 -8.20
N ARG A 121 17.24 9.35 -6.98
CA ARG A 121 18.55 9.98 -6.75
C ARG A 121 19.71 8.99 -6.82
N GLU A 122 19.43 7.69 -6.78
CA GLU A 122 20.45 6.63 -6.83
C GLU A 122 20.71 6.13 -8.26
N SER A 123 19.84 6.45 -9.23
CA SER A 123 19.97 6.11 -10.66
C SER A 123 20.65 7.22 -11.47
#